data_AF-A0A1L7NP86-F1
#
_entry.id   AF-A0A1L7NP86-F1
#
_cell.length_a   1.000
_cell.length_b   1.000
_cell.length_c   1.000
_cell.angle_alpha   90.00
_cell.angle_beta   90.00
_cell.angle_gamma   90.00
#
_symmetry.space_group_name_H-M   'P 1'
#
loop_
_entity.id
_entity.type
_entity.pdbx_description
1 polymer ?
#
loop_
_entity_poly.entity_id
_entity_poly.type
_entity_poly.pdbx_seq_one_letter_code
_entity_poly.pdbx_strand_id
1 'polypeptide(L)'
;MLWDDEPLPEVPADILARVGQGTDSGDIGDCERSALQRVIAINQRLYRRAWELERKVEELEAHGQAMREQIVGLVQLTRRLGYEPSTKQPR
;
A
#
# COMPACT_ATOMS: atom_id res chain seq x y z
N MET A 1 -14.58 -5.03 -1.19
CA MET A 1 -13.17 -4.61 -1.35
C MET A 1 -12.93 -4.47 -2.84
N LEU A 2 -12.52 -3.29 -3.30
CA LEU A 2 -12.55 -2.89 -4.71
C LEU A 2 -11.14 -2.48 -5.18
N TRP A 3 -10.13 -3.36 -5.03
CA TRP A 3 -8.74 -2.95 -5.30
C TRP A 3 -7.82 -4.05 -5.85
N ASP A 4 -8.34 -5.23 -6.22
CA ASP A 4 -7.54 -6.26 -6.91
C ASP A 4 -7.51 -6.08 -8.44
N ASP A 5 -8.24 -5.10 -8.98
CA ASP A 5 -8.40 -4.88 -10.43
C ASP A 5 -7.55 -3.74 -11.01
N GLU A 6 -6.60 -3.17 -10.27
CA GLU A 6 -5.65 -2.23 -10.89
C GLU A 6 -4.46 -3.01 -11.42
N PRO A 7 -4.42 -3.33 -12.74
CA PRO A 7 -3.32 -4.13 -13.28
C PRO A 7 -2.01 -3.41 -12.99
N LEU A 8 -1.10 -4.13 -12.33
CA LEU A 8 0.31 -3.78 -12.34
C LEU A 8 0.68 -3.50 -13.81
N PRO A 9 1.30 -2.35 -14.12
CA PRO A 9 1.74 -2.10 -15.48
C PRO A 9 2.77 -3.18 -15.82
N GLU A 10 2.35 -4.14 -16.65
CA GLU A 10 3.26 -5.13 -17.21
C GLU A 10 4.42 -4.37 -17.85
N VAL A 11 5.65 -4.78 -17.55
CA VAL A 11 6.81 -4.28 -18.29
C VAL A 11 6.55 -4.63 -19.75
N PRO A 12 6.36 -3.63 -20.64
CA PRO A 12 5.92 -3.92 -21.99
C PRO A 12 6.96 -4.81 -22.69
N ALA A 13 6.53 -5.98 -23.17
CA ALA A 13 7.40 -7.02 -23.74
C ALA A 13 8.23 -6.52 -24.94
N ASP A 14 7.82 -5.42 -25.56
CA ASP A 14 8.50 -4.64 -26.58
C ASP A 14 9.84 -4.05 -26.13
N ILE A 15 10.02 -3.72 -24.85
CA ILE A 15 11.31 -3.29 -24.29
C ILE A 15 12.29 -4.49 -24.24
N LEU A 16 11.79 -5.66 -23.83
CA LEU A 16 12.59 -6.89 -23.75
C LEU A 16 12.92 -7.46 -25.14
N ALA A 17 11.99 -7.34 -26.09
CA ALA A 17 12.14 -7.88 -27.43
C ALA A 17 13.14 -7.10 -28.30
N ARG A 18 13.38 -5.81 -28.01
CA ARG A 18 14.14 -4.91 -28.91
C ARG A 18 15.57 -4.61 -28.48
N VAL A 19 16.02 -5.12 -27.33
CA VAL A 19 17.46 -5.23 -27.01
C VAL A 19 18.20 -6.10 -28.05
N GLY A 20 17.48 -6.96 -28.78
CA GLY A 20 18.04 -7.82 -29.84
C GLY A 20 18.03 -7.24 -31.26
N GLN A 21 17.42 -6.07 -31.53
CA GLN A 21 17.32 -5.50 -32.88
C GLN A 21 17.90 -4.08 -32.92
N GLY A 22 19.08 -3.95 -33.51
CA GLY A 22 19.81 -2.68 -33.64
C GLY A 22 18.96 -1.58 -34.30
N THR A 23 18.85 -0.44 -33.63
CA THR A 23 18.00 0.69 -34.03
C THR A 23 18.79 1.84 -34.63
N ASP A 24 18.26 2.41 -35.71
CA ASP A 24 18.77 3.61 -36.38
C ASP A 24 18.71 4.84 -35.45
N SER A 25 19.79 5.64 -35.50
CA SER A 25 20.17 6.67 -34.52
C SER A 25 19.16 7.82 -34.26
N GLY A 26 18.10 7.98 -35.05
CA GLY A 26 17.08 9.02 -34.87
C GLY A 26 15.90 8.58 -33.99
N ASP A 27 15.59 7.29 -33.95
CA ASP A 27 14.41 6.71 -33.31
C ASP A 27 14.65 6.46 -31.80
N ILE A 28 15.92 6.39 -31.41
CA ILE A 28 16.37 6.15 -30.03
C ILE A 28 15.91 7.28 -29.09
N GLY A 29 16.06 8.54 -29.51
CA GLY A 29 15.77 9.70 -28.65
C GLY A 29 14.29 9.85 -28.29
N ASP A 30 13.39 9.55 -29.23
CA ASP A 30 11.95 9.59 -28.99
C ASP A 30 11.47 8.37 -28.20
N CYS A 31 12.09 7.21 -28.42
CA CYS A 31 11.85 6.00 -27.63
C CYS A 31 12.27 6.15 -26.16
N GLU A 32 13.47 6.68 -25.91
CA GLU A 32 13.98 6.95 -24.56
C GLU A 32 13.11 7.98 -23.83
N ARG A 33 12.69 9.05 -24.53
CA ARG A 33 11.75 10.05 -23.99
C ARG A 33 10.42 9.40 -23.60
N SER A 34 9.89 8.52 -24.43
CA SER A 34 8.64 7.80 -24.17
C SER A 34 8.77 6.83 -22.98
N ALA A 35 9.88 6.10 -22.87
CA ALA A 35 10.17 5.22 -21.74
C ALA A 35 10.30 6.01 -20.42
N LEU A 36 11.02 7.14 -20.44
CA LEU A 36 11.16 8.02 -19.29
C LEU A 36 9.83 8.60 -18.82
N GLN A 37 8.97 9.05 -19.75
CA GLN A 37 7.62 9.54 -19.41
C GLN A 37 6.78 8.47 -18.70
N ARG A 38 6.88 7.19 -19.15
CA ARG A 38 6.19 6.08 -18.50
C ARG A 38 6.74 5.78 -17.11
N VAL A 39 8.07 5.77 -16.94
CA VAL A 39 8.70 5.59 -15.62
C VAL A 39 8.28 6.69 -14.65
N ILE A 40 8.24 7.95 -15.12
CA ILE A 40 7.76 9.08 -14.32
C ILE A 40 6.30 8.88 -13.91
N ALA A 41 5.43 8.45 -14.83
CA ALA A 41 4.02 8.18 -14.52
C ALA A 41 3.85 7.05 -13.48
N ILE A 42 4.62 5.96 -13.61
CA ILE A 42 4.64 4.87 -12.61
C ILE A 42 5.11 5.39 -11.26
N ASN A 43 6.21 6.16 -11.23
CA ASN A 43 6.76 6.68 -9.99
C ASN A 43 5.79 7.63 -9.28
N GLN A 44 5.12 8.52 -10.03
CA GLN A 44 4.07 9.40 -9.48
C GLN A 44 2.90 8.61 -8.88
N ARG A 45 2.50 7.50 -9.50
CA ARG A 45 1.45 6.61 -8.94
C ARG A 45 1.93 5.92 -7.66
N LEU A 46 3.18 5.44 -7.64
CA LEU A 46 3.78 4.83 -6.45
C LEU A 46 3.85 5.81 -5.29
N TYR A 47 4.28 7.06 -5.52
CA TYR A 47 4.28 8.09 -4.47
C TYR A 47 2.88 8.37 -3.92
N ARG A 48 1.88 8.47 -4.79
CA ARG A 48 0.48 8.64 -4.33
C ARG A 48 0.04 7.47 -3.47
N ARG A 49 0.34 6.23 -3.90
CA ARG A 49 -0.04 5.03 -3.16
C ARG A 49 0.67 4.93 -1.82
N ALA A 50 1.95 5.27 -1.76
CA ALA A 50 2.71 5.31 -0.52
C ALA A 50 2.07 6.29 0.47
N TRP A 51 1.76 7.51 0.01
CA TRP A 51 1.09 8.52 0.84
C TRP A 51 -0.29 8.06 1.36
N GLU A 52 -1.10 7.42 0.51
CA GLU A 52 -2.40 6.87 0.93
C GLU A 52 -2.25 5.75 1.97
N LEU A 53 -1.25 4.90 1.83
CA LEU A 53 -0.98 3.81 2.77
C LEU A 53 -0.48 4.33 4.12
N GLU A 54 0.43 5.31 4.11
CA GLU A 54 0.90 5.98 5.33
C GLU A 54 -0.29 6.55 6.11
N ARG A 55 -1.19 7.28 5.43
CA ARG A 55 -2.40 7.83 6.08
C ARG A 55 -3.32 6.75 6.66
N LYS A 56 -3.49 5.62 5.97
CA LYS A 56 -4.29 4.49 6.47
C LYS A 56 -3.64 3.84 7.70
N VAL A 57 -2.32 3.77 7.75
CA VAL A 57 -1.60 3.26 8.93
C VAL A 57 -1.83 4.18 10.12
N GLU A 58 -1.70 5.50 9.94
CA GLU A 58 -1.99 6.48 10.99
C GLU A 58 -3.43 6.36 11.51
N GLU A 59 -4.40 6.23 10.59
CA GLU A 59 -5.81 6.01 10.94
C GLU A 59 -5.98 4.71 11.77
N LEU A 60 -5.37 3.60 11.35
CA LEU A 60 -5.45 2.32 12.07
C LEU A 60 -4.79 2.37 13.45
N GLU A 61 -3.66 3.06 13.59
CA GLU A 61 -2.99 3.26 14.87
C GLU A 61 -3.87 4.05 15.84
N ALA A 62 -4.52 5.12 15.38
CA ALA A 62 -5.46 5.90 16.17
C ALA A 62 -6.65 5.05 16.65
N HIS A 63 -7.26 4.26 15.76
CA HIS A 63 -8.33 3.33 16.13
C HIS A 63 -7.86 2.26 17.12
N GLY A 64 -6.66 1.71 16.92
CA GLY A 64 -6.06 0.72 17.82
C GLY A 64 -5.84 1.28 19.23
N GLN A 65 -5.39 2.53 19.32
CA GLN A 65 -5.22 3.23 20.60
C GLN A 65 -6.58 3.47 21.29
N ALA A 66 -7.58 3.98 20.58
CA ALA A 66 -8.91 4.19 21.13
C ALA A 66 -9.54 2.88 21.63
N MET A 67 -9.40 1.79 20.87
CA MET A 67 -9.89 0.47 21.27
C MET A 67 -9.17 -0.04 22.53
N ARG A 68 -7.86 0.18 22.66
CA ARG A 68 -7.09 -0.17 23.85
C ARG A 68 -7.62 0.58 25.08
N GLU A 69 -7.87 1.88 24.97
CA GLU A 69 -8.43 2.69 26.05
C GLU A 69 -9.81 2.21 26.49
N GLN A 70 -10.68 1.87 25.53
CA GLN A 70 -12.00 1.29 25.79
C GLN A 70 -11.91 -0.05 26.53
N ILE A 71 -11.01 -0.95 26.10
CA ILE A 71 -10.77 -2.25 26.75
C ILE A 71 -10.27 -2.04 28.18
N VAL A 72 -9.30 -1.14 28.39
CA VAL A 72 -8.80 -0.82 29.73
C VAL A 72 -9.92 -0.28 30.62
N GLY A 73 -10.76 0.63 30.10
CA GLY A 73 -11.92 1.14 30.82
C GLY A 73 -12.90 0.04 31.22
N LEU A 74 -13.20 -0.88 30.31
CA LEU A 74 -14.09 -2.01 30.56
C LEU A 74 -13.52 -3.00 31.59
N VAL A 75 -12.22 -3.27 31.54
CA VAL A 75 -11.51 -4.09 32.54
C VAL A 75 -11.55 -3.44 33.92
N GLN A 76 -11.37 -2.12 34.01
CA GLN A 76 -11.48 -1.41 35.28
C GLN A 76 -12.90 -1.46 35.84
N LEU A 77 -13.91 -1.31 34.98
CA LEU A 77 -15.32 -1.32 35.38
C LEU A 77 -15.75 -2.71 35.87
N THR A 78 -15.37 -3.78 35.16
CA THR A 78 -15.65 -5.16 35.56
C THR A 78 -15.01 -5.52 36.90
N ARG A 79 -13.77 -5.08 37.15
CA ARG A 79 -13.11 -5.23 38.45
C ARG A 79 -13.87 -4.52 39.58
N ARG A 80 -14.37 -3.29 39.35
CA ARG A 80 -15.19 -2.56 40.33
C ARG A 80 -16.50 -3.29 40.65
N LEU A 81 -17.03 -4.05 39.70
CA LEU A 81 -18.22 -4.87 39.86
C LEU A 81 -17.92 -6.25 40.49
N GLY A 82 -16.68 -6.53 40.88
CA GLY A 82 -16.28 -7.78 41.54
C GLY A 82 -15.99 -8.94 40.58
N TYR A 83 -15.91 -8.70 39.27
CA TYR A 83 -15.54 -9.71 38.30
C TYR A 83 -14.03 -9.71 38.06
N GLU A 84 -13.42 -10.91 38.01
CA GLU A 84 -12.05 -11.07 37.54
C GLU A 84 -12.01 -11.22 36.01
N PRO A 85 -11.23 -10.39 35.30
CA PRO A 85 -10.98 -10.58 33.87
C PRO A 85 -10.31 -11.95 33.63
N SER A 86 -10.93 -12.80 32.82
CA SER A 86 -10.35 -14.09 32.44
C SER A 86 -9.30 -13.90 31.35
N THR A 87 -8.11 -14.46 31.54
CA THR A 87 -7.04 -14.53 30.52
C THR A 87 -7.16 -15.77 29.62
N LYS A 88 -8.18 -16.62 29.85
CA LYS A 88 -8.39 -17.83 29.05
C LYS A 88 -9.00 -17.44 27.69
N GLN A 89 -8.48 -18.03 26.62
CA GLN A 89 -9.09 -17.89 25.29
C GLN A 89 -10.57 -18.33 25.35
N PRO A 90 -11.49 -17.56 24.76
CA PRO A 90 -12.87 -18.01 24.57
C PRO A 90 -12.87 -19.27 23.69
N ARG A 91 -13.70 -20.26 24.06
CA ARG A 91 -13.87 -21.50 23.30
C ARG A 91 -14.60 -21.27 21.99
#